data_AF-A0A940C7N9-F1
#
_entry.id   AF-A0A940C7N9-F1
#
_cell.length_a   1.000
_cell.length_b   1.000
_cell.length_c   1.000
_cell.angle_alpha   90.00
_cell.angle_beta   90.00
_cell.angle_gamma   90.00
#
_symmetry.space_group_name_H-M   'P 1'
#
loop_
_entity.id
_entity.type
_entity.pdbx_description
1 polymer ?
#
loop_
_entity_poly.entity_id
_entity_poly.type
_entity_poly.pdbx_seq_one_letter_code
_entity_poly.pdbx_strand_id
1 'polypeptide(L)'
;MNRKQKKLLARIIISAVFLIALRFVHLNPYIMFALYLADYLIIAYDVLIKAGRGIIRGRVFDELFLMAVASVGAFSLAVCSKSGDYVEAVAVMVFYQLGQLFESYAVGKSRKNISALMDIRPDYANVEIDGKITQLSPDDIEPGTVIIVRPGEKIPIDGVVTEGSSSLDTAALTGESVPSQVYGGDEVMSGCINIDGLLRIRTTKEFGESTVSKILELVENSSSRKSKSENFISRFARFYTPAVCALALVLAVGVPLFRMLILKSAPSWSDWIYRALTFLVISCPCALVISVPLSFFAGLGGASREGILIKGSNYLETLSKTKTVVFDKTGTLTEGSFSVNKVYARDGDDEKLIETAALAESSSSHPISRSIIEKYGRDIDLSRVSGVREIRGKGVTAVVDGKTVCAGNGALMDELGVKYTEAPENGTVVYVAVKSEFLGYIVISDTIKKTSASAIKALREAGIKTVMLTGDSEAAAKPVREALSIDEHVSRLLPAEKVAKTEEIIRSTAKGKTAFAGDGINDAPVLSAADIGIAMGALGSDAAIEAADVVLMDDDPLKISKAIKISRKCLRIVYQNIIIALGVKFACLILGAAGIANMWLAVFADVGVMIIAVLNAIRALNVKKL
;
A
#
# COMPACT_ATOMS: atom_id res chain seq x y z
N MET A 1 -24.88 4.77 9.70
CA MET A 1 -25.61 5.13 8.46
C MET A 1 -25.69 6.64 8.34
N ASN A 2 -25.43 7.19 7.15
CA ASN A 2 -25.55 8.62 6.88
C ASN A 2 -27.03 9.02 6.67
N ARG A 3 -27.36 10.33 6.74
CA ARG A 3 -28.73 10.88 6.59
C ARG A 3 -29.39 10.42 5.28
N LYS A 4 -28.64 10.33 4.18
CA LYS A 4 -29.11 9.80 2.89
C LYS A 4 -29.53 8.33 2.96
N GLN A 5 -28.74 7.49 3.62
CA GLN A 5 -29.02 6.06 3.80
C GLN A 5 -30.27 5.84 4.67
N LYS A 6 -30.44 6.62 5.74
CA LYS A 6 -31.65 6.59 6.58
C LYS A 6 -32.91 6.93 5.78
N LYS A 7 -32.85 7.97 4.93
CA LYS A 7 -33.96 8.34 4.03
C LYS A 7 -34.28 7.26 3.00
N LEU A 8 -33.26 6.57 2.47
CA LEU A 8 -33.46 5.47 1.54
C LEU A 8 -34.10 4.27 2.22
N LEU A 9 -33.60 3.89 3.40
CA LEU A 9 -34.17 2.80 4.22
C LEU A 9 -35.65 3.07 4.54
N ALA A 10 -35.99 4.29 4.96
CA ALA A 10 -37.38 4.66 5.22
C ALA A 10 -38.27 4.48 3.97
N ARG A 11 -37.80 4.89 2.79
CA ARG A 11 -38.54 4.70 1.53
C ARG A 11 -38.70 3.23 1.15
N ILE A 12 -37.67 2.40 1.34
CA ILE A 12 -37.73 0.95 1.12
C ILE A 12 -38.76 0.31 2.05
N ILE A 13 -38.74 0.65 3.34
CA ILE A 13 -39.69 0.10 4.32
C ILE A 13 -41.11 0.53 3.97
N ILE A 14 -41.33 1.83 3.70
CA ILE A 14 -42.64 2.36 3.30
C ILE A 14 -43.15 1.60 2.07
N SER A 15 -42.32 1.47 1.02
CA SER A 15 -42.71 0.81 -0.21
C SER A 15 -42.96 -0.69 -0.03
N ALA A 16 -42.13 -1.40 0.73
CA ALA A 16 -42.34 -2.82 1.01
C ALA A 16 -43.63 -3.08 1.82
N VAL A 17 -43.90 -2.24 2.83
CA VAL A 17 -45.14 -2.34 3.63
C VAL A 17 -46.36 -2.01 2.76
N PHE A 18 -46.26 -0.98 1.91
CA PHE A 18 -47.34 -0.57 1.03
C PHE A 18 -47.63 -1.64 -0.02
N LEU A 19 -46.62 -2.22 -0.65
CA LEU A 19 -46.71 -3.35 -1.57
C LEU A 19 -47.42 -4.56 -0.95
N ILE A 20 -47.06 -4.92 0.30
CA ILE A 20 -47.71 -6.02 1.04
C ILE A 20 -49.16 -5.67 1.36
N ALA A 21 -49.42 -4.46 1.85
CA ALA A 21 -50.78 -4.01 2.18
C ALA A 21 -51.71 -4.03 0.96
N LEU A 22 -51.24 -3.53 -0.19
CA LEU A 22 -52.00 -3.52 -1.44
C LEU A 22 -52.35 -4.93 -1.94
N ARG A 23 -51.61 -5.96 -1.55
CA ARG A 23 -51.93 -7.35 -1.89
C ARG A 23 -53.17 -7.88 -1.15
N PHE A 24 -53.49 -7.35 0.03
CA PHE A 24 -54.65 -7.78 0.82
C PHE A 24 -55.90 -6.93 0.57
N VAL A 25 -55.74 -5.78 -0.09
CA VAL A 25 -56.83 -4.83 -0.34
C VAL A 25 -57.39 -5.04 -1.74
N HIS A 26 -58.69 -5.29 -1.85
CA HIS A 26 -59.40 -5.43 -3.12
C HIS A 26 -60.23 -4.18 -3.38
N LEU A 27 -59.64 -3.20 -4.08
CA LEU A 27 -60.29 -1.95 -4.46
C LEU A 27 -60.57 -1.90 -5.97
N ASN A 28 -61.30 -0.86 -6.40
CA ASN A 28 -61.52 -0.56 -7.81
C ASN A 28 -60.16 -0.57 -8.58
N PRO A 29 -60.07 -1.22 -9.76
CA PRO A 29 -58.85 -1.31 -10.56
C PRO A 29 -58.13 0.04 -10.80
N TYR A 30 -58.88 1.14 -10.95
CA TYR A 30 -58.29 2.47 -11.13
C TYR A 30 -57.64 3.00 -9.86
N ILE A 31 -58.22 2.71 -8.70
CA ILE A 31 -57.66 3.08 -7.39
C ILE A 31 -56.43 2.21 -7.10
N MET A 32 -56.51 0.91 -7.39
CA MET A 32 -55.35 0.00 -7.29
C MET A 32 -54.19 0.47 -8.16
N PHE A 33 -54.45 0.87 -9.40
CA PHE A 33 -53.43 1.43 -10.29
C PHE A 33 -52.78 2.70 -9.70
N ALA A 34 -53.59 3.65 -9.21
CA ALA A 34 -53.07 4.87 -8.61
C ALA A 34 -52.19 4.61 -7.38
N LEU A 35 -52.56 3.63 -6.55
CA LEU A 35 -51.79 3.23 -5.37
C LEU A 35 -50.48 2.56 -5.76
N TYR A 36 -50.47 1.63 -6.71
CA TYR A 36 -49.24 1.02 -7.22
C TYR A 36 -48.32 2.02 -7.93
N LEU A 37 -48.88 2.98 -8.66
CA LEU A 37 -48.11 4.06 -9.28
C LEU A 37 -47.47 4.96 -8.22
N ALA A 38 -48.20 5.32 -7.18
CA ALA A 38 -47.67 6.10 -6.07
C ALA A 38 -46.52 5.37 -5.37
N ASP A 39 -46.68 4.07 -5.10
CA ASP A 39 -45.65 3.22 -4.51
C ASP A 39 -44.39 3.16 -5.37
N TYR A 40 -44.58 2.86 -6.66
CA TYR A 40 -43.51 2.81 -7.64
C TYR A 40 -42.74 4.14 -7.69
N LEU A 41 -43.44 5.28 -7.70
CA LEU A 41 -42.79 6.58 -7.70
C LEU A 41 -42.00 6.85 -6.39
N ILE A 42 -42.52 6.45 -5.23
CA ILE A 42 -41.81 6.62 -3.94
C ILE A 42 -40.44 5.92 -3.97
N ILE A 43 -40.39 4.69 -4.50
CA ILE A 43 -39.17 3.88 -4.51
C ILE A 43 -38.25 4.18 -5.71
N ALA A 44 -38.82 4.46 -6.90
CA ALA A 44 -38.07 4.63 -8.14
C ALA A 44 -37.61 6.07 -8.40
N TYR A 45 -38.18 7.08 -7.72
CA TYR A 45 -37.90 8.51 -7.97
C TYR A 45 -36.40 8.86 -8.08
N ASP A 46 -35.58 8.39 -7.14
CA ASP A 46 -34.14 8.67 -7.14
C ASP A 46 -33.43 8.04 -8.35
N VAL A 47 -33.87 6.85 -8.79
CA VAL A 47 -33.31 6.12 -9.93
C VAL A 47 -33.70 6.80 -11.24
N LEU A 48 -35.00 7.10 -11.41
CA LEU A 48 -35.54 7.74 -12.61
C LEU A 48 -34.90 9.11 -12.86
N ILE A 49 -34.76 9.93 -11.81
CA ILE A 49 -34.12 11.24 -11.95
C ILE A 49 -32.64 11.14 -12.30
N LYS A 50 -31.91 10.22 -11.65
CA LYS A 50 -30.48 10.05 -11.95
C LYS A 50 -30.27 9.52 -13.36
N ALA A 51 -31.09 8.56 -13.81
CA ALA A 51 -31.09 8.05 -15.17
C ALA A 51 -31.37 9.19 -16.18
N GLY A 52 -32.41 10.00 -15.95
CA GLY A 52 -32.72 11.16 -16.79
C GLY A 52 -31.58 12.18 -16.88
N ARG A 53 -30.96 12.54 -15.75
CA ARG A 53 -29.77 13.40 -15.74
C ARG A 53 -28.57 12.76 -16.45
N GLY A 54 -28.43 11.43 -16.36
CA GLY A 54 -27.40 10.65 -17.06
C GLY A 54 -27.53 10.81 -18.58
N ILE A 55 -28.76 10.63 -19.09
CA ILE A 55 -29.10 10.81 -20.51
C ILE A 55 -28.76 12.23 -20.97
N ILE A 56 -29.20 13.26 -20.25
CA ILE A 56 -28.94 14.67 -20.59
C ILE A 56 -27.44 14.98 -20.65
N ARG A 57 -26.64 14.32 -19.81
CA ARG A 57 -25.18 14.51 -19.75
C ARG A 57 -24.41 13.61 -20.72
N GLY A 58 -25.08 12.92 -21.64
CA GLY A 58 -24.45 12.03 -22.63
C GLY A 58 -24.00 10.67 -22.08
N ARG A 59 -24.40 10.28 -20.87
CA ARG A 59 -24.14 8.95 -20.26
C ARG A 59 -25.37 8.06 -20.35
N VAL A 60 -25.69 7.63 -21.56
CA VAL A 60 -26.94 6.92 -21.92
C VAL A 60 -26.94 5.41 -21.64
N PHE A 61 -25.83 4.84 -21.16
CA PHE A 61 -25.65 3.39 -21.01
C PHE A 61 -25.03 3.02 -19.66
N ASP A 62 -25.72 3.39 -18.58
CA ASP A 62 -25.35 3.01 -17.22
C ASP A 62 -26.40 2.07 -16.59
N GLU A 63 -26.07 1.53 -15.41
CA GLU A 63 -26.96 0.67 -14.62
C GLU A 63 -28.30 1.35 -14.30
N LEU A 64 -28.27 2.65 -13.99
CA LEU A 64 -29.47 3.41 -13.65
C LEU A 64 -30.41 3.52 -14.85
N PHE A 65 -29.85 3.67 -16.05
CA PHE A 65 -30.60 3.62 -17.30
C PHE A 65 -31.22 2.24 -17.52
N LEU A 66 -30.45 1.16 -17.40
CA LEU A 66 -30.95 -0.21 -17.55
C LEU A 66 -32.11 -0.48 -16.59
N MET A 67 -31.94 -0.14 -15.31
CA MET A 67 -32.95 -0.35 -14.28
C MET A 67 -34.19 0.50 -14.51
N ALA A 68 -34.04 1.76 -14.93
CA ALA A 68 -35.16 2.64 -15.26
C ALA A 68 -35.96 2.13 -16.47
N VAL A 69 -35.28 1.72 -17.55
CA VAL A 69 -35.94 1.18 -18.74
C VAL A 69 -36.66 -0.13 -18.41
N ALA A 70 -36.01 -1.03 -17.67
CA ALA A 70 -36.60 -2.29 -17.26
C ALA A 70 -37.84 -2.10 -16.38
N SER A 71 -37.77 -1.23 -15.37
CA SER A 71 -38.86 -1.03 -14.41
C SER A 71 -40.03 -0.25 -15.02
N VAL A 72 -39.76 0.80 -15.80
CA VAL A 72 -40.80 1.55 -16.53
C VAL A 72 -41.43 0.67 -17.59
N GLY A 73 -40.63 -0.15 -18.29
CA GLY A 73 -41.11 -1.12 -19.26
C GLY A 73 -42.04 -2.16 -18.61
N ALA A 74 -41.65 -2.73 -17.47
CA ALA A 74 -42.44 -3.75 -16.78
C ALA A 74 -43.76 -3.15 -16.27
N PHE A 75 -43.71 -1.95 -15.69
CA PHE A 75 -44.90 -1.23 -15.26
C PHE A 75 -45.83 -0.91 -16.43
N SER A 76 -45.29 -0.44 -17.55
CA SER A 76 -46.06 -0.13 -18.77
C SER A 76 -46.70 -1.38 -19.37
N LEU A 77 -45.98 -2.51 -19.39
CA LEU A 77 -46.49 -3.79 -19.88
C LEU A 77 -47.66 -4.30 -19.04
N ALA A 78 -47.60 -4.12 -17.71
CA ALA A 78 -48.69 -4.48 -16.80
C ALA A 78 -49.95 -3.64 -17.05
N VAL A 79 -49.80 -2.35 -17.40
CA VAL A 79 -50.92 -1.48 -17.81
C VAL A 79 -51.48 -1.93 -19.17
N CYS A 80 -50.62 -2.09 -20.18
CA CYS A 80 -51.03 -2.39 -21.55
C CYS A 80 -51.66 -3.79 -21.69
N SER A 81 -51.14 -4.77 -20.96
CA SER A 81 -51.65 -6.15 -20.99
C SER A 81 -52.88 -6.35 -20.10
N LYS A 82 -53.29 -5.34 -19.34
CA LYS A 82 -54.38 -5.39 -18.34
C LYS A 82 -54.23 -6.54 -17.33
N SER A 83 -53.01 -7.03 -17.12
CA SER A 83 -52.75 -8.13 -16.18
C SER A 83 -52.90 -7.69 -14.74
N GLY A 84 -52.74 -6.38 -14.46
CA GLY A 84 -52.81 -5.83 -13.10
C GLY A 84 -51.61 -6.23 -12.22
N ASP A 85 -50.62 -6.93 -12.79
CA ASP A 85 -49.45 -7.42 -12.06
C ASP A 85 -48.36 -6.35 -11.97
N TYR A 86 -48.65 -5.29 -11.22
CA TYR A 86 -47.70 -4.21 -10.93
C TYR A 86 -46.67 -4.61 -9.86
N VAL A 87 -46.88 -5.75 -9.21
CA VAL A 87 -46.10 -6.23 -8.08
C VAL A 87 -44.65 -6.43 -8.50
N GLU A 88 -44.41 -6.97 -9.69
CA GLU A 88 -43.05 -7.26 -10.15
C GLU A 88 -42.22 -5.98 -10.37
N ALA A 89 -42.81 -4.93 -10.96
CA ALA A 89 -42.11 -3.66 -11.20
C ALA A 89 -41.73 -2.94 -9.89
N VAL A 90 -42.62 -2.96 -8.88
CA VAL A 90 -42.35 -2.38 -7.56
C VAL A 90 -41.34 -3.25 -6.80
N ALA A 91 -41.51 -4.58 -6.79
CA ALA A 91 -40.62 -5.51 -6.10
C ALA A 91 -39.18 -5.42 -6.62
N VAL A 92 -38.98 -5.39 -7.95
CA VAL A 92 -37.66 -5.19 -8.57
C VAL A 92 -36.98 -3.93 -8.06
N MET A 93 -37.71 -2.81 -7.98
CA MET A 93 -37.16 -1.55 -7.46
C MET A 93 -36.87 -1.59 -5.96
N VAL A 94 -37.71 -2.24 -5.15
CA VAL A 94 -37.47 -2.46 -3.73
C VAL A 94 -36.19 -3.26 -3.50
N PHE A 95 -36.02 -4.39 -4.19
CA PHE A 95 -34.82 -5.23 -4.07
C PHE A 95 -33.56 -4.51 -4.57
N TYR A 96 -33.66 -3.79 -5.69
CA TYR A 96 -32.56 -3.00 -6.21
C TYR A 96 -32.10 -1.90 -5.22
N GLN A 97 -33.05 -1.13 -4.68
CA GLN A 97 -32.74 -0.09 -3.70
C GLN A 97 -32.20 -0.68 -2.39
N LEU A 98 -32.67 -1.85 -1.98
CA LEU A 98 -32.12 -2.59 -0.85
C LEU A 98 -30.67 -2.99 -1.11
N GLY A 99 -30.37 -3.51 -2.31
CA GLY A 99 -29.00 -3.79 -2.75
C GLY A 99 -28.12 -2.54 -2.70
N GLN A 100 -28.55 -1.45 -3.32
CA GLN A 100 -27.85 -0.14 -3.30
C GLN A 100 -27.63 0.41 -1.87
N LEU A 101 -28.58 0.17 -0.95
CA LEU A 101 -28.41 0.52 0.45
C LEU A 101 -27.28 -0.31 1.10
N PHE A 102 -27.29 -1.63 0.92
CA PHE A 102 -26.25 -2.52 1.43
C PHE A 102 -24.88 -2.19 0.83
N GLU A 103 -24.83 -1.93 -0.47
CA GLU A 103 -23.64 -1.50 -1.19
C GLU A 103 -23.07 -0.22 -0.59
N SER A 104 -23.88 0.85 -0.56
CA SER A 104 -23.43 2.15 -0.05
C SER A 104 -23.03 2.09 1.43
N TYR A 105 -23.70 1.26 2.23
CA TYR A 105 -23.36 1.02 3.62
C TYR A 105 -22.03 0.30 3.74
N ALA A 106 -21.84 -0.79 2.99
CA ALA A 106 -20.62 -1.59 3.05
C ALA A 106 -19.41 -0.82 2.52
N VAL A 107 -19.53 -0.14 1.38
CA VAL A 107 -18.46 0.71 0.83
C VAL A 107 -18.13 1.85 1.79
N GLY A 108 -19.14 2.53 2.33
CA GLY A 108 -18.94 3.62 3.31
C GLY A 108 -18.32 3.14 4.61
N LYS A 109 -18.74 1.98 5.12
CA LYS A 109 -18.18 1.37 6.33
C LYS A 109 -16.76 0.87 6.12
N SER A 110 -16.48 0.27 4.97
CA SER A 110 -15.11 -0.13 4.57
C SER A 110 -14.20 1.07 4.47
N ARG A 111 -14.59 2.14 3.76
CA ARG A 111 -13.83 3.40 3.71
C ARG A 111 -13.58 3.97 5.09
N LYS A 112 -14.62 4.10 5.93
CA LYS A 112 -14.47 4.63 7.28
C LYS A 112 -13.58 3.76 8.16
N ASN A 113 -13.69 2.43 8.09
CA ASN A 113 -12.84 1.54 8.86
C ASN A 113 -11.37 1.61 8.41
N ILE A 114 -11.12 1.85 7.11
CA ILE A 114 -9.77 2.04 6.58
C ILE A 114 -9.21 3.41 7.00
N SER A 115 -9.98 4.49 6.89
CA SER A 115 -9.58 5.81 7.39
C SER A 115 -9.41 5.86 8.91
N ALA A 116 -10.25 5.13 9.67
CA ALA A 116 -10.14 5.05 11.14
C ALA A 116 -8.95 4.19 11.60
N LEU A 117 -8.41 3.34 10.73
CA LEU A 117 -7.11 2.70 10.97
C LEU A 117 -5.95 3.67 10.74
N MET A 118 -6.21 4.84 10.17
CA MET A 118 -5.29 5.96 9.97
C MET A 118 -5.64 7.14 10.87
N ASP A 119 -6.28 6.89 12.02
CA ASP A 119 -6.61 7.88 13.06
C ASP A 119 -5.35 8.32 13.82
N ILE A 120 -4.33 8.66 13.04
CA ILE A 120 -3.03 9.17 13.43
C ILE A 120 -3.08 10.70 13.43
N ARG A 121 -4.06 11.30 12.71
CA ARG A 121 -4.24 12.74 12.65
C ARG A 121 -4.45 13.30 14.07
N PRO A 122 -3.58 14.18 14.53
CA PRO A 122 -3.76 14.91 15.77
C PRO A 122 -4.79 16.03 15.54
N ASP A 123 -5.72 16.20 16.48
CA ASP A 123 -6.76 17.22 16.39
C ASP A 123 -6.29 18.60 16.89
N TYR A 124 -5.20 18.64 17.66
CA TYR A 124 -4.64 19.85 18.26
C TYR A 124 -3.14 19.69 18.52
N ALA A 125 -2.43 20.80 18.68
CA ALA A 125 -1.10 20.82 19.28
C ALA A 125 -1.07 21.81 20.44
N ASN A 126 -0.29 21.49 21.48
CA ASN A 126 -0.04 22.41 22.57
C ASN A 126 1.19 23.27 22.21
N VAL A 127 1.01 24.57 22.04
CA VAL A 127 2.09 25.53 21.74
C VAL A 127 2.38 26.37 22.98
N GLU A 128 3.66 26.62 23.24
CA GLU A 128 4.09 27.55 24.30
C GLU A 128 4.23 28.97 23.72
N ILE A 129 3.31 29.87 24.10
CA ILE A 129 3.34 31.29 23.73
C ILE A 129 3.38 32.11 25.02
N ASP A 130 4.39 32.97 25.18
CA ASP A 130 4.58 33.83 26.37
C ASP A 130 4.53 33.07 27.71
N GLY A 131 5.06 31.84 27.75
CA GLY A 131 5.07 30.98 28.94
C GLY A 131 3.70 30.39 29.32
N LYS A 132 2.70 30.50 28.43
CA LYS A 132 1.40 29.85 28.56
C LYS A 132 1.20 28.82 27.45
N ILE A 133 0.62 27.69 27.84
CA ILE A 133 0.28 26.60 26.91
C ILE A 133 -1.08 26.92 26.28
N THR A 134 -1.10 27.09 24.96
CA THR A 134 -2.31 27.32 24.16
C THR A 134 -2.51 26.18 23.18
N GLN A 135 -3.76 25.69 23.05
CA GLN A 135 -4.10 24.68 22.05
C GLN A 135 -4.45 25.36 20.73
N LEU A 136 -3.71 25.02 19.67
CA LEU A 136 -3.94 25.49 18.32
C LEU A 136 -4.23 24.32 17.38
N SER A 137 -4.87 24.61 16.24
CA SER A 137 -4.96 23.65 15.15
C SER A 137 -3.55 23.36 14.63
N PRO A 138 -3.19 22.11 14.29
CA PRO A 138 -1.91 21.82 13.67
C PRO A 138 -1.65 22.62 12.39
N ASP A 139 -2.70 22.96 11.63
CA ASP A 139 -2.64 23.77 10.42
C ASP A 139 -2.16 25.23 10.66
N ASP A 140 -2.28 25.75 11.88
CA ASP A 140 -1.94 27.15 12.23
C ASP A 140 -0.51 27.29 12.80
N ILE A 141 0.29 26.23 12.76
CA ILE A 141 1.61 26.18 13.42
C ILE A 141 2.71 26.32 12.38
N GLU A 142 3.52 27.36 12.55
CA GLU A 142 4.66 27.61 11.68
C GLU A 142 5.87 26.74 12.05
N PRO A 143 6.73 26.38 11.09
CA PRO A 143 8.01 25.73 11.36
C PRO A 143 8.87 26.56 12.33
N GLY A 144 9.57 25.90 13.25
CA GLY A 144 10.38 26.53 14.29
C GLY A 144 9.64 26.77 15.62
N THR A 145 8.34 26.54 15.65
CA THR A 145 7.51 26.67 16.86
C THR A 145 7.82 25.54 17.85
N VAL A 146 7.88 25.86 19.16
CA VAL A 146 8.05 24.84 20.20
C VAL A 146 6.69 24.34 20.66
N ILE A 147 6.44 23.06 20.38
CA ILE A 147 5.25 22.34 20.83
C ILE A 147 5.58 21.48 22.05
N ILE A 148 4.60 21.30 22.93
CA ILE A 148 4.70 20.47 24.13
C ILE A 148 3.84 19.23 23.93
N VAL A 149 4.46 18.05 24.03
CA VAL A 149 3.76 16.77 23.93
C VAL A 149 3.84 16.06 25.26
N ARG A 150 2.68 15.82 25.88
CA ARG A 150 2.56 15.14 27.18
C ARG A 150 2.53 13.62 27.00
N PRO A 151 2.83 12.84 28.06
CA PRO A 151 2.59 11.40 28.06
C PRO A 151 1.14 11.08 27.67
N GLY A 152 0.96 10.13 26.76
CA GLY A 152 -0.30 9.72 26.15
C GLY A 152 -0.78 10.58 24.97
N GLU A 153 -0.14 11.72 24.67
CA GLU A 153 -0.49 12.55 23.51
C GLU A 153 0.24 12.10 22.23
N LYS A 154 -0.40 12.37 21.09
CA LYS A 154 0.20 12.16 19.77
C LYS A 154 1.08 13.35 19.42
N ILE A 155 2.23 13.09 18.78
CA ILE A 155 3.06 14.15 18.22
C ILE A 155 2.32 14.77 17.02
N PRO A 156 2.08 16.09 17.00
CA PRO A 156 1.23 16.68 15.98
C PRO A 156 1.91 16.98 14.65
N ILE A 157 3.16 17.41 14.71
CA ILE A 157 3.97 17.85 13.57
C ILE A 157 5.38 17.29 13.76
N ASP A 158 6.05 16.95 12.66
CA ASP A 158 7.44 16.50 12.65
C ASP A 158 8.36 17.59 13.25
N GLY A 159 9.38 17.18 13.99
CA GLY A 159 10.28 18.13 14.64
C GLY A 159 11.50 17.49 15.30
N VAL A 160 12.26 18.31 16.03
CA VAL A 160 13.43 17.88 16.81
C VAL A 160 13.15 18.09 18.29
N VAL A 161 13.46 17.10 19.13
CA VAL A 161 13.34 17.22 20.59
C VAL A 161 14.35 18.25 21.08
N THR A 162 13.88 19.37 21.64
CA THR A 162 14.75 20.36 22.27
C THR A 162 15.02 20.03 23.73
N GLU A 163 14.03 19.50 24.43
CA GLU A 163 14.13 19.13 25.85
C GLU A 163 13.26 17.92 26.19
N GLY A 164 13.74 17.09 27.12
CA GLY A 164 13.07 15.89 27.59
C GLY A 164 13.67 14.60 27.02
N SER A 165 13.19 13.48 27.56
CA SER A 165 13.45 12.15 27.03
C SER A 165 12.20 11.31 27.26
N SER A 166 11.86 10.45 26.30
CA SER A 166 10.68 9.60 26.39
C SER A 166 10.79 8.39 25.48
N SER A 167 9.88 7.44 25.67
CA SER A 167 9.62 6.36 24.71
C SER A 167 8.46 6.78 23.80
N LEU A 168 8.61 6.56 22.49
CA LEU A 168 7.59 6.81 21.48
C LEU A 168 7.03 5.49 20.95
N ASP A 169 5.71 5.34 20.99
CA ASP A 169 5.00 4.29 20.28
C ASP A 169 4.89 4.67 18.79
N THR A 170 5.59 3.91 17.96
CA THR A 170 5.62 4.05 16.50
C THR A 170 4.65 3.08 15.81
N ALA A 171 3.92 2.24 16.55
CA ALA A 171 3.08 1.15 16.01
C ALA A 171 2.04 1.64 15.00
N ALA A 172 1.54 2.86 15.15
CA ALA A 172 0.57 3.45 14.23
C ALA A 172 1.15 3.72 12.84
N LEU A 173 2.45 4.00 12.74
CA LEU A 173 3.16 4.38 11.51
C LEU A 173 3.98 3.23 10.96
N THR A 174 4.83 2.64 11.80
CA THR A 174 5.76 1.57 11.43
C THR A 174 5.13 0.19 11.58
N GLY A 175 4.11 0.03 12.43
CA GLY A 175 3.54 -1.28 12.75
C GLY A 175 4.36 -2.09 13.76
N GLU A 176 5.48 -1.55 14.25
CA GLU A 176 6.31 -2.19 15.28
C GLU A 176 5.70 -2.04 16.67
N SER A 177 5.82 -3.06 17.51
CA SER A 177 5.25 -3.05 18.87
C SER A 177 6.23 -2.63 19.96
N VAL A 178 7.50 -2.40 19.61
CA VAL A 178 8.54 -1.98 20.57
C VAL A 178 8.68 -0.47 20.51
N PRO A 179 8.48 0.26 21.62
CA PRO A 179 8.67 1.70 21.64
C PRO A 179 10.12 2.11 21.34
N SER A 180 10.29 3.21 20.61
CA SER A 180 11.60 3.81 20.33
C SER A 180 11.94 4.86 21.39
N GLN A 181 13.16 4.84 21.94
CA GLN A 181 13.60 5.89 22.86
C GLN A 181 14.10 7.11 22.10
N VAL A 182 13.79 8.31 22.62
CA VAL A 182 14.23 9.60 22.07
C VAL A 182 14.75 10.52 23.16
N TYR A 183 15.75 11.32 22.82
CA TYR A 183 16.46 12.26 23.67
C TYR A 183 16.56 13.64 23.00
N GLY A 184 17.05 14.63 23.75
CA GLY A 184 17.32 15.97 23.21
C GLY A 184 18.29 15.93 22.03
N GLY A 185 17.88 16.50 20.90
CA GLY A 185 18.59 16.47 19.63
C GLY A 185 18.03 15.47 18.61
N ASP A 186 17.19 14.52 19.04
CA ASP A 186 16.63 13.50 18.14
C ASP A 186 15.44 14.04 17.34
N GLU A 187 15.31 13.55 16.10
CA GLU A 187 14.15 13.81 15.25
C GLU A 187 12.95 12.94 15.66
N VAL A 188 11.76 13.53 15.64
CA VAL A 188 10.50 12.88 15.98
C VAL A 188 9.45 13.14 14.91
N MET A 189 8.63 12.13 14.66
CA MET A 189 7.60 12.16 13.63
C MET A 189 6.23 12.51 14.22
N SER A 190 5.44 13.24 13.43
CA SER A 190 4.00 13.33 13.64
C SER A 190 3.37 11.94 13.68
N GLY A 191 2.38 11.75 14.55
CA GLY A 191 1.61 10.51 14.65
C GLY A 191 2.09 9.47 15.65
N CYS A 192 3.33 9.55 16.11
CA CYS A 192 3.83 8.75 17.23
C CYS A 192 3.10 9.12 18.52
N ILE A 193 2.87 8.14 19.40
CA ILE A 193 2.28 8.39 20.73
C ILE A 193 3.40 8.46 21.74
N ASN A 194 3.45 9.55 22.48
CA ASN A 194 4.40 9.73 23.57
C ASN A 194 3.98 8.88 24.78
N ILE A 195 4.87 8.09 25.39
CA ILE A 195 4.48 7.13 26.44
C ILE A 195 4.73 7.67 27.85
N ASP A 196 5.96 8.13 28.16
CA ASP A 196 6.41 8.25 29.56
C ASP A 196 6.81 9.69 29.97
N GLY A 197 7.57 10.40 29.14
CA GLY A 197 8.17 11.70 29.45
C GLY A 197 7.55 12.88 28.72
N LEU A 198 7.62 14.09 29.29
CA LEU A 198 7.21 15.31 28.59
C LEU A 198 8.29 15.73 27.59
N LEU A 199 7.88 15.97 26.34
CA LEU A 199 8.78 16.39 25.27
C LEU A 199 8.46 17.82 24.85
N ARG A 200 9.51 18.64 24.74
CA ARG A 200 9.46 19.89 23.96
C ARG A 200 10.08 19.62 22.61
N ILE A 201 9.31 19.85 21.56
CA ILE A 201 9.70 19.56 20.19
C ILE A 201 9.64 20.86 19.40
N ARG A 202 10.72 21.19 18.68
CA ARG A 202 10.73 22.28 17.71
C ARG A 202 10.27 21.75 16.37
N THR A 203 9.16 22.29 15.85
CA THR A 203 8.64 21.87 14.54
C THR A 203 9.64 22.16 13.44
N THR A 204 9.78 21.24 12.48
CA THR A 204 10.69 21.40 11.32
C THR A 204 9.95 21.60 10.00
N LYS A 205 8.66 21.20 9.95
CA LYS A 205 7.82 21.22 8.73
C LYS A 205 6.47 21.84 9.01
N GLU A 206 5.78 22.28 7.95
CA GLU A 206 4.36 22.63 8.03
C GLU A 206 3.49 21.38 8.20
N PHE A 207 2.28 21.51 8.75
CA PHE A 207 1.40 20.36 8.98
C PHE A 207 1.03 19.61 7.69
N GLY A 208 0.84 20.32 6.57
CA GLY A 208 0.57 19.71 5.26
C GLY A 208 1.72 18.82 4.76
N GLU A 209 2.95 19.11 5.17
CA GLU A 209 4.16 18.36 4.81
C GLU A 209 4.61 17.36 5.88
N SER A 210 3.88 17.27 6.99
CA SER A 210 4.16 16.31 8.06
C SER A 210 4.06 14.87 7.56
N THR A 211 4.80 13.97 8.21
CA THR A 211 4.82 12.54 7.86
C THR A 211 3.40 11.96 7.82
N VAL A 212 2.53 12.28 8.80
CA VAL A 212 1.13 11.83 8.80
C VAL A 212 0.34 12.37 7.62
N SER A 213 0.45 13.66 7.31
CA SER A 213 -0.27 14.27 6.20
C SER A 213 0.15 13.68 4.85
N LYS A 214 1.45 13.47 4.63
CA LYS A 214 1.96 12.78 3.43
C LYS A 214 1.43 11.36 3.33
N ILE A 215 1.39 10.60 4.43
CA ILE A 215 0.81 9.25 4.45
C ILE A 215 -0.68 9.27 4.10
N LEU A 216 -1.45 10.19 4.71
CA LEU A 216 -2.87 10.35 4.43
C LEU A 216 -3.12 10.66 2.95
N GLU A 217 -2.37 11.63 2.40
CA GLU A 217 -2.47 12.02 1.01
C GLU A 217 -2.12 10.85 0.08
N LEU A 218 -1.02 10.14 0.33
CA LEU A 218 -0.60 8.99 -0.47
C LEU A 218 -1.67 7.89 -0.47
N VAL A 219 -2.31 7.60 0.67
CA VAL A 219 -3.38 6.58 0.73
C VAL A 219 -4.65 7.06 0.02
N GLU A 220 -5.07 8.31 0.18
CA GLU A 220 -6.24 8.83 -0.52
C GLU A 220 -6.02 8.91 -2.05
N ASN A 221 -4.87 9.41 -2.45
CA ASN A 221 -4.48 9.56 -3.85
C ASN A 221 -4.07 8.24 -4.51
N SER A 222 -3.75 7.19 -3.75
CA SER A 222 -3.47 5.86 -4.32
C SER A 222 -4.64 5.27 -5.10
N SER A 223 -5.87 5.73 -4.82
CA SER A 223 -7.07 5.37 -5.57
C SER A 223 -7.13 5.94 -7.00
N SER A 224 -6.27 6.91 -7.33
CA SER A 224 -6.25 7.55 -8.66
C SER A 224 -5.52 6.72 -9.72
N ARG A 225 -4.48 5.96 -9.34
CA ARG A 225 -3.67 5.13 -10.23
C ARG A 225 -4.26 3.72 -10.36
N LYS A 226 -5.25 3.59 -11.24
CA LYS A 226 -6.04 2.36 -11.43
C LYS A 226 -5.24 1.19 -12.02
N SER A 227 -5.46 0.01 -11.47
CA SER A 227 -4.89 -1.26 -11.93
C SER A 227 -5.36 -1.67 -13.33
N LYS A 228 -4.68 -2.63 -13.97
CA LYS A 228 -5.13 -3.17 -15.27
C LYS A 228 -6.48 -3.86 -15.12
N SER A 229 -6.70 -4.52 -13.98
CA SER A 229 -7.97 -5.18 -13.65
C SER A 229 -9.12 -4.17 -13.48
N GLU A 230 -8.88 -3.04 -12.79
CA GLU A 230 -9.87 -1.96 -12.67
C GLU A 230 -10.15 -1.27 -14.01
N ASN A 231 -9.11 -1.04 -14.81
CA ASN A 231 -9.24 -0.46 -16.15
C ASN A 231 -9.99 -1.41 -17.10
N PHE A 232 -9.72 -2.72 -17.02
CA PHE A 232 -10.47 -3.73 -17.77
C PHE A 232 -11.95 -3.66 -17.45
N ILE A 233 -12.33 -3.57 -16.17
CA ILE A 233 -13.73 -3.50 -15.75
C ILE A 233 -14.39 -2.19 -16.20
N SER A 234 -13.67 -1.08 -16.10
CA SER A 234 -14.14 0.22 -16.59
C SER A 234 -14.39 0.20 -18.11
N ARG A 235 -13.52 -0.47 -18.87
CA ARG A 235 -13.69 -0.67 -20.32
C ARG A 235 -14.81 -1.67 -20.63
N PHE A 236 -14.85 -2.78 -19.90
CA PHE A 236 -15.88 -3.80 -20.00
C PHE A 236 -17.27 -3.18 -19.86
N ALA A 237 -17.53 -2.40 -18.80
CA ALA A 237 -18.81 -1.74 -18.59
C ALA A 237 -19.21 -0.81 -19.75
N ARG A 238 -18.24 -0.12 -20.37
CA ARG A 238 -18.48 0.80 -21.49
C ARG A 238 -18.94 0.09 -22.76
N PHE A 239 -18.45 -1.12 -23.03
CA PHE A 239 -18.84 -1.91 -24.20
C PHE A 239 -20.01 -2.86 -23.92
N TYR A 240 -20.03 -3.43 -22.72
CA TYR A 240 -21.00 -4.43 -22.31
C TYR A 240 -22.42 -3.85 -22.23
N THR A 241 -22.61 -2.67 -21.61
CA THR A 241 -23.96 -2.10 -21.45
C THR A 241 -24.63 -1.75 -22.79
N PRO A 242 -23.97 -1.08 -23.75
CA PRO A 242 -24.55 -0.89 -25.09
C PRO A 242 -24.85 -2.20 -25.82
N ALA A 243 -23.97 -3.20 -25.72
CA ALA A 243 -24.18 -4.50 -26.36
C ALA A 243 -25.40 -5.23 -25.78
N VAL A 244 -25.58 -5.19 -24.46
CA VAL A 244 -26.76 -5.72 -23.77
C VAL A 244 -28.03 -4.98 -24.18
N CYS A 245 -28.01 -3.65 -24.24
CA CYS A 245 -29.16 -2.87 -24.70
C CYS A 245 -29.54 -3.22 -26.15
N ALA A 246 -28.55 -3.37 -27.04
CA ALA A 246 -28.78 -3.75 -28.42
C ALA A 246 -29.37 -5.16 -28.52
N LEU A 247 -28.84 -6.13 -27.77
CA LEU A 247 -29.35 -7.49 -27.73
C LEU A 247 -30.78 -7.56 -27.14
N ALA A 248 -31.07 -6.77 -26.11
CA ALA A 248 -32.41 -6.64 -25.57
C ALA A 248 -33.40 -6.05 -26.60
N LEU A 249 -32.97 -5.05 -27.39
CA LEU A 249 -33.78 -4.51 -28.47
C LEU A 249 -34.06 -5.56 -29.55
N VAL A 250 -33.06 -6.38 -29.91
CA VAL A 250 -33.24 -7.52 -30.82
C VAL A 250 -34.20 -8.55 -30.25
N LEU A 251 -34.14 -8.84 -28.95
CA LEU A 251 -35.11 -9.74 -28.29
C LEU A 251 -36.52 -9.16 -28.29
N ALA A 252 -36.66 -7.87 -27.98
CA ALA A 252 -37.96 -7.20 -27.87
C ALA A 252 -38.66 -7.01 -29.22
N VAL A 253 -37.90 -6.76 -30.30
CA VAL A 253 -38.45 -6.37 -31.60
C VAL A 253 -38.08 -7.36 -32.70
N GLY A 254 -36.81 -7.77 -32.76
CA GLY A 254 -36.31 -8.68 -33.80
C GLY A 254 -36.96 -10.06 -33.76
N VAL A 255 -37.10 -10.67 -32.58
CA VAL A 255 -37.70 -12.01 -32.46
C VAL A 255 -39.19 -12.02 -32.81
N PRO A 256 -40.04 -11.10 -32.31
CA PRO A 256 -41.43 -11.00 -32.74
C PRO A 256 -41.59 -10.76 -34.25
N LEU A 257 -40.77 -9.88 -34.84
CA LEU A 257 -40.79 -9.63 -36.29
C LEU A 257 -40.39 -10.87 -37.09
N PHE A 258 -39.37 -11.61 -36.65
CA PHE A 258 -38.96 -12.87 -37.26
C PHE A 258 -40.08 -13.92 -37.19
N ARG A 259 -40.74 -14.06 -36.03
CA ARG A 259 -41.88 -14.99 -35.87
C ARG A 259 -43.06 -14.63 -36.76
N MET A 260 -43.33 -13.32 -36.91
CA MET A 260 -44.41 -12.81 -37.73
C MET A 260 -44.11 -12.95 -39.23
N LEU A 261 -42.94 -12.53 -39.69
CA LEU A 261 -42.58 -12.48 -41.12
C LEU A 261 -42.16 -13.83 -41.69
N ILE A 262 -41.43 -14.64 -40.92
CA ILE A 262 -40.82 -15.89 -41.41
C ILE A 262 -41.59 -17.12 -40.95
N LEU A 263 -41.91 -17.24 -39.65
CA LEU A 263 -42.66 -18.39 -39.11
C LEU A 263 -44.18 -18.26 -39.26
N LYS A 264 -44.70 -17.13 -39.78
CA LYS A 264 -46.15 -16.83 -39.89
C LYS A 264 -46.94 -17.17 -38.61
N SER A 265 -46.30 -17.02 -37.46
CA SER A 265 -46.84 -17.35 -36.14
C SER A 265 -47.18 -16.09 -35.37
N ALA A 266 -48.03 -16.19 -34.34
CA ALA A 266 -48.35 -15.06 -33.48
C ALA A 266 -47.06 -14.46 -32.88
N PRO A 267 -46.84 -13.13 -33.01
CA PRO A 267 -45.58 -12.50 -32.60
C PRO A 267 -45.32 -12.57 -31.09
N SER A 268 -46.37 -12.64 -30.26
CA SER A 268 -46.28 -12.64 -28.79
C SER A 268 -45.46 -11.45 -28.26
N TRP A 269 -45.81 -10.22 -28.69
CA TRP A 269 -45.09 -9.00 -28.33
C TRP A 269 -44.93 -8.82 -26.82
N SER A 270 -45.97 -9.10 -26.04
CA SER A 270 -45.94 -9.01 -24.57
C SER A 270 -44.81 -9.85 -23.97
N ASP A 271 -44.70 -11.11 -24.40
CA ASP A 271 -43.81 -12.09 -23.81
C ASP A 271 -42.35 -11.80 -24.16
N TRP A 272 -42.08 -11.39 -25.39
CA TRP A 272 -40.73 -11.06 -25.85
C TRP A 272 -40.25 -9.70 -25.33
N ILE A 273 -41.14 -8.71 -25.19
CA ILE A 273 -40.82 -7.46 -24.49
C ILE A 273 -40.51 -7.79 -23.03
N TYR A 274 -41.36 -8.56 -22.34
CA TYR A 274 -41.10 -8.97 -20.96
C TYR A 274 -39.76 -9.71 -20.82
N ARG A 275 -39.46 -10.69 -21.68
CA ARG A 275 -38.16 -11.38 -21.72
C ARG A 275 -36.99 -10.44 -21.96
N ALA A 276 -37.13 -9.43 -22.83
CA ALA A 276 -36.10 -8.43 -23.07
C ALA A 276 -35.86 -7.55 -21.84
N LEU A 277 -36.92 -7.12 -21.13
CA LEU A 277 -36.80 -6.37 -19.89
C LEU A 277 -36.14 -7.22 -18.80
N THR A 278 -36.54 -8.49 -18.65
CA THR A 278 -35.91 -9.45 -17.74
C THR A 278 -34.43 -9.64 -18.07
N PHE A 279 -34.08 -9.75 -19.36
CA PHE A 279 -32.71 -9.83 -19.82
C PHE A 279 -31.88 -8.60 -19.48
N LEU A 280 -32.44 -7.38 -19.62
CA LEU A 280 -31.76 -6.13 -19.23
C LEU A 280 -31.41 -6.14 -17.73
N VAL A 281 -32.34 -6.58 -16.88
CA VAL A 281 -32.14 -6.63 -15.42
C VAL A 281 -31.09 -7.68 -15.04
N ILE A 282 -31.22 -8.92 -15.54
CA ILE A 282 -30.23 -9.99 -15.31
C ILE A 282 -28.84 -9.53 -15.76
N SER A 283 -28.80 -8.71 -16.81
CA SER A 283 -27.57 -8.24 -17.40
C SER A 283 -26.85 -7.15 -16.59
N CYS A 284 -27.32 -6.63 -15.44
CA CYS A 284 -26.52 -5.66 -14.69
C CYS A 284 -25.18 -6.25 -14.19
N PRO A 285 -24.00 -5.68 -14.51
CA PRO A 285 -22.71 -6.17 -13.99
C PRO A 285 -22.38 -5.54 -12.62
N CYS A 286 -23.39 -5.32 -11.79
CA CYS A 286 -23.32 -4.56 -10.55
C CYS A 286 -22.23 -5.13 -9.62
N ALA A 287 -22.28 -6.44 -9.33
CA ALA A 287 -21.31 -7.11 -8.46
C ALA A 287 -19.85 -7.02 -8.95
N LEU A 288 -19.64 -7.13 -10.27
CA LEU A 288 -18.31 -7.09 -10.87
C LEU A 288 -17.70 -5.69 -10.82
N VAL A 289 -18.48 -4.66 -11.15
CA VAL A 289 -18.01 -3.28 -11.28
C VAL A 289 -17.56 -2.70 -9.94
N ILE A 290 -18.23 -3.08 -8.84
CA ILE A 290 -17.97 -2.53 -7.51
C ILE A 290 -16.94 -3.35 -6.74
N SER A 291 -16.97 -4.68 -6.85
CA SER A 291 -16.17 -5.55 -5.99
C SER A 291 -14.66 -5.42 -6.21
N VAL A 292 -14.21 -5.11 -7.43
CA VAL A 292 -12.79 -5.05 -7.76
C VAL A 292 -12.09 -3.80 -7.20
N PRO A 293 -12.57 -2.56 -7.46
CA PRO A 293 -12.01 -1.37 -6.80
C PRO A 293 -12.04 -1.48 -5.28
N LEU A 294 -13.11 -2.06 -4.72
CA LEU A 294 -13.22 -2.27 -3.27
C LEU A 294 -12.16 -3.25 -2.76
N SER A 295 -11.85 -4.31 -3.51
CA SER A 295 -10.83 -5.29 -3.13
C SER A 295 -9.41 -4.69 -3.15
N PHE A 296 -9.11 -3.83 -4.12
CA PHE A 296 -7.85 -3.10 -4.17
C PHE A 296 -7.76 -2.10 -3.02
N PHE A 297 -8.81 -1.32 -2.77
CA PHE A 297 -8.86 -0.38 -1.66
C PHE A 297 -8.68 -1.08 -0.30
N ALA A 298 -9.32 -2.24 -0.12
CA ALA A 298 -9.15 -3.09 1.05
C ALA A 298 -7.73 -3.67 1.18
N GLY A 299 -7.09 -4.04 0.06
CA GLY A 299 -5.71 -4.52 0.04
C GLY A 299 -4.69 -3.42 0.37
N LEU A 300 -4.87 -2.22 -0.18
CA LEU A 300 -4.04 -1.04 0.12
C LEU A 300 -4.16 -0.66 1.59
N GLY A 301 -5.38 -0.53 2.11
CA GLY A 301 -5.60 -0.25 3.54
C GLY A 301 -5.04 -1.34 4.47
N GLY A 302 -5.07 -2.60 4.04
CA GLY A 302 -4.43 -3.70 4.75
C GLY A 302 -2.90 -3.56 4.79
N ALA A 303 -2.27 -3.24 3.67
CA ALA A 303 -0.83 -3.02 3.58
C ALA A 303 -0.38 -1.82 4.45
N SER A 304 -1.10 -0.69 4.37
CA SER A 304 -0.79 0.50 5.16
C SER A 304 -0.78 0.23 6.66
N ARG A 305 -1.67 -0.64 7.15
CA ARG A 305 -1.72 -1.04 8.58
C ARG A 305 -0.47 -1.77 9.06
N GLU A 306 0.28 -2.39 8.16
CA GLU A 306 1.53 -3.08 8.47
C GLU A 306 2.76 -2.23 8.13
N GLY A 307 2.58 -0.90 7.98
CA GLY A 307 3.64 0.04 7.62
C GLY A 307 4.15 -0.13 6.18
N ILE A 308 3.31 -0.63 5.26
CA ILE A 308 3.65 -0.82 3.84
C ILE A 308 2.73 0.08 3.00
N LEU A 309 3.26 1.18 2.49
CA LEU A 309 2.51 2.12 1.68
C LEU A 309 2.69 1.79 0.20
N ILE A 310 1.58 1.64 -0.51
CA ILE A 310 1.58 1.35 -1.95
C ILE A 310 0.85 2.50 -2.63
N LYS A 311 1.52 3.21 -3.53
CA LYS A 311 0.99 4.44 -4.17
C LYS A 311 -0.17 4.22 -5.16
N GLY A 312 -0.57 2.98 -5.42
CA GLY A 312 -1.57 2.71 -6.43
C GLY A 312 -1.97 1.25 -6.57
N SER A 313 -3.20 1.02 -7.04
CA SER A 313 -3.70 -0.34 -7.28
C SER A 313 -2.96 -1.02 -8.46
N ASN A 314 -2.41 -0.24 -9.40
CA ASN A 314 -1.51 -0.73 -10.45
C ASN A 314 -0.21 -1.35 -9.89
N TYR A 315 0.38 -0.72 -8.88
CA TYR A 315 1.60 -1.20 -8.24
C TYR A 315 1.34 -2.43 -7.39
N LEU A 316 0.23 -2.45 -6.66
CA LEU A 316 -0.23 -3.66 -5.96
C LEU A 316 -0.42 -4.84 -6.94
N GLU A 317 -1.08 -4.61 -8.09
CA GLU A 317 -1.24 -5.64 -9.11
C GLU A 317 0.12 -6.11 -9.67
N THR A 318 1.06 -5.18 -9.91
CA THR A 318 2.39 -5.50 -10.43
C THR A 318 3.20 -6.28 -9.40
N LEU A 319 3.11 -5.92 -8.11
CA LEU A 319 3.85 -6.54 -7.00
C LEU A 319 3.47 -8.00 -6.78
N SER A 320 2.20 -8.34 -7.05
CA SER A 320 1.75 -9.73 -7.02
C SER A 320 2.44 -10.63 -8.07
N LYS A 321 2.93 -10.03 -9.16
CA LYS A 321 3.58 -10.70 -10.31
C LYS A 321 5.10 -10.69 -10.21
N THR A 322 5.66 -10.18 -9.11
CA THR A 322 7.10 -10.13 -8.90
C THR A 322 7.70 -11.53 -8.87
N LYS A 323 8.79 -11.70 -9.64
CA LYS A 323 9.58 -12.93 -9.77
C LYS A 323 11.05 -12.73 -9.42
N THR A 324 11.54 -11.51 -9.53
CA THR A 324 12.91 -11.14 -9.17
C THR A 324 12.84 -9.94 -8.23
N VAL A 325 13.58 -9.99 -7.13
CA VAL A 325 13.80 -8.83 -6.26
C VAL A 325 15.28 -8.51 -6.29
N VAL A 326 15.59 -7.30 -6.71
CA VAL A 326 16.93 -6.73 -6.71
C VAL A 326 17.05 -5.87 -5.47
N PHE A 327 18.11 -6.07 -4.71
CA PHE A 327 18.42 -5.33 -3.50
C PHE A 327 19.65 -4.47 -3.73
N ASP A 328 19.60 -3.22 -3.27
CA ASP A 328 20.82 -2.56 -2.85
C ASP A 328 21.37 -3.24 -1.59
N LYS A 329 22.68 -3.12 -1.35
CA LYS A 329 23.29 -3.70 -0.16
C LYS A 329 23.16 -2.74 1.02
N THR A 330 23.74 -1.54 0.90
CA THR A 330 23.99 -0.62 2.01
C THR A 330 22.69 0.06 2.42
N GLY A 331 22.39 0.11 3.72
CA GLY A 331 21.12 0.67 4.23
C GLY A 331 19.88 -0.18 3.91
N THR A 332 19.98 -1.17 3.02
CA THR A 332 18.88 -2.06 2.65
C THR A 332 18.99 -3.42 3.33
N LEU A 333 19.94 -4.26 2.91
CA LEU A 333 20.19 -5.57 3.54
C LEU A 333 21.05 -5.46 4.80
N THR A 334 21.79 -4.36 4.90
CA THR A 334 22.65 -4.00 6.01
C THR A 334 22.18 -2.71 6.66
N GLU A 335 22.65 -2.45 7.88
CA GLU A 335 22.27 -1.27 8.67
C GLU A 335 22.86 0.03 8.09
N GLY A 336 23.89 -0.04 7.25
CA GLY A 336 24.58 1.16 6.74
C GLY A 336 25.51 1.79 7.78
N SER A 337 25.56 1.22 8.98
CA SER A 337 26.53 1.50 10.04
C SER A 337 27.66 0.46 9.99
N PHE A 338 28.89 0.96 9.99
CA PHE A 338 30.06 0.10 10.07
C PHE A 338 30.28 -0.33 11.52
N SER A 339 30.53 -1.62 11.74
CA SER A 339 30.91 -2.15 13.05
C SER A 339 32.18 -2.98 12.97
N VAL A 340 32.94 -2.98 14.07
CA VAL A 340 34.10 -3.87 14.21
C VAL A 340 33.60 -5.30 14.43
N ASN A 341 33.78 -6.11 13.39
CA ASN A 341 33.33 -7.50 13.37
C ASN A 341 34.37 -8.42 14.01
N LYS A 342 35.66 -8.20 13.70
CA LYS A 342 36.77 -8.97 14.25
C LYS A 342 37.98 -8.10 14.55
N VAL A 343 38.70 -8.48 15.59
CA VAL A 343 39.97 -7.91 16.01
C VAL A 343 40.97 -9.06 16.03
N TYR A 344 42.13 -8.87 15.45
CA TYR A 344 43.20 -9.87 15.46
C TYR A 344 44.51 -9.20 15.83
N ALA A 345 44.92 -9.33 17.10
CA ALA A 345 46.24 -8.96 17.56
C ALA A 345 47.25 -10.08 17.28
N ARG A 346 48.42 -9.73 16.75
CA ARG A 346 49.55 -10.65 16.53
C ARG A 346 49.98 -11.33 17.85
N ASP A 347 49.97 -10.57 18.95
CA ASP A 347 50.42 -11.04 20.27
C ASP A 347 49.28 -11.58 21.13
N GLY A 348 48.04 -11.64 20.60
CA GLY A 348 46.85 -12.11 21.31
C GLY A 348 46.18 -11.09 22.25
N ASP A 349 46.65 -9.84 22.27
CA ASP A 349 46.09 -8.75 23.08
C ASP A 349 45.19 -7.82 22.23
N ASP A 350 43.96 -8.28 21.99
CA ASP A 350 42.97 -7.58 21.18
C ASP A 350 42.50 -6.26 21.83
N GLU A 351 42.46 -6.18 23.16
CA GLU A 351 42.09 -4.96 23.88
C GLU A 351 43.10 -3.84 23.65
N LYS A 352 44.40 -4.17 23.69
CA LYS A 352 45.45 -3.20 23.42
C LYS A 352 45.49 -2.77 21.96
N LEU A 353 45.19 -3.67 21.03
CA LEU A 353 45.09 -3.33 19.61
C LEU A 353 43.98 -2.31 19.37
N ILE A 354 42.79 -2.55 19.94
CA ILE A 354 41.64 -1.67 19.75
C ILE A 354 41.82 -0.33 20.48
N GLU A 355 42.42 -0.32 21.67
CA GLU A 355 42.79 0.93 22.37
C GLU A 355 43.74 1.76 21.52
N THR A 356 44.81 1.14 21.00
CA THR A 356 45.83 1.82 20.20
C THR A 356 45.23 2.39 18.91
N ALA A 357 44.35 1.63 18.25
CA ALA A 357 43.64 2.08 17.07
C ALA A 357 42.65 3.22 17.37
N ALA A 358 41.86 3.10 18.44
CA ALA A 358 40.90 4.13 18.85
C ALA A 358 41.59 5.46 19.21
N LEU A 359 42.75 5.41 19.89
CA LEU A 359 43.55 6.59 20.21
C LEU A 359 44.08 7.27 18.93
N ALA A 360 44.56 6.50 17.96
CA ALA A 360 45.04 7.03 16.68
C ALA A 360 43.91 7.63 15.82
N GLU A 361 42.73 7.01 15.86
CA GLU A 361 41.54 7.38 15.08
C GLU A 361 40.66 8.44 15.76
N SER A 362 40.97 8.81 17.00
CA SER A 362 40.17 9.69 17.88
C SER A 362 39.80 11.05 17.29
N SER A 363 40.62 11.58 16.39
CA SER A 363 40.42 12.89 15.76
C SER A 363 39.84 12.81 14.34
N SER A 364 39.59 11.60 13.83
CA SER A 364 39.03 11.38 12.49
C SER A 364 37.50 11.38 12.53
N SER A 365 36.90 12.02 11.52
CA SER A 365 35.44 12.03 11.33
C SER A 365 34.95 10.88 10.45
N HIS A 366 35.86 10.01 9.98
CA HIS A 366 35.53 8.93 9.05
C HIS A 366 34.65 7.86 9.72
N PRO A 367 33.63 7.29 9.04
CA PRO A 367 32.75 6.25 9.62
C PRO A 367 33.49 5.02 10.17
N ILE A 368 34.58 4.63 9.49
CA ILE A 368 35.49 3.55 9.94
C ILE A 368 36.11 3.89 11.31
N SER A 369 36.63 5.11 11.47
CA SER A 369 37.24 5.61 12.72
C SER A 369 36.23 5.58 13.87
N ARG A 370 35.01 6.05 13.63
CA ARG A 370 33.92 6.00 14.62
C ARG A 370 33.61 4.57 15.07
N SER A 371 33.55 3.61 14.14
CA SER A 371 33.28 2.21 14.50
C SER A 371 34.34 1.59 15.41
N ILE A 372 35.61 2.00 15.29
CA ILE A 372 36.70 1.55 16.16
C ILE A 372 36.57 2.18 17.55
N ILE A 373 36.26 3.48 17.61
CA ILE A 373 36.04 4.22 18.86
C ILE A 373 34.84 3.64 19.63
N GLU A 374 33.73 3.39 18.95
CA GLU A 374 32.54 2.77 19.54
C GLU A 374 32.83 1.36 20.08
N LYS A 375 33.63 0.57 19.36
CA LYS A 375 34.03 -0.76 19.82
C LYS A 375 34.92 -0.72 21.07
N TYR A 376 35.75 0.30 21.22
CA TYR A 376 36.57 0.49 22.42
C TYR A 376 35.70 0.79 23.66
N GLY A 377 34.64 1.59 23.50
CA GLY A 377 33.59 1.76 24.52
C GLY A 377 34.03 2.42 25.83
N ARG A 378 35.20 3.04 25.87
CA ARG A 378 35.73 3.82 27.02
C ARG A 378 36.11 5.23 26.57
N ASP A 379 36.17 6.15 27.53
CA ASP A 379 36.60 7.53 27.26
C ASP A 379 38.03 7.56 26.71
N ILE A 380 38.21 8.30 25.62
CA ILE A 380 39.51 8.49 24.98
C ILE A 380 40.22 9.65 25.67
N ASP A 381 41.37 9.34 26.29
CA ASP A 381 42.25 10.37 26.83
C ASP A 381 43.05 11.05 25.71
N LEU A 382 42.51 12.16 25.22
CA LEU A 382 43.13 12.98 24.17
C LEU A 382 44.50 13.56 24.58
N SER A 383 44.84 13.63 25.87
CA SER A 383 46.14 14.13 26.32
C SER A 383 47.30 13.21 25.91
N ARG A 384 47.00 11.94 25.62
CA ARG A 384 47.96 10.92 25.16
C ARG A 384 48.25 11.00 23.66
N VAL A 385 47.45 11.77 22.91
CA VAL A 385 47.46 11.79 21.44
C VAL A 385 48.01 13.12 20.93
N SER A 386 48.96 13.07 20.01
CA SER A 386 49.51 14.26 19.35
C SER A 386 49.89 13.96 17.89
N GLY A 387 50.04 15.00 17.07
CA GLY A 387 50.55 14.86 15.70
C GLY A 387 49.70 13.99 14.78
N VAL A 388 48.37 14.01 14.93
CA VAL A 388 47.45 13.27 14.04
C VAL A 388 47.53 13.83 12.63
N ARG A 389 47.74 12.93 11.67
CA ARG A 389 47.78 13.23 10.24
C ARG A 389 46.95 12.20 9.49
N GLU A 390 45.92 12.68 8.81
CA GLU A 390 45.09 11.88 7.94
C GLU A 390 45.67 11.86 6.53
N ILE A 391 45.82 10.67 5.96
CA ILE A 391 46.33 10.43 4.62
C ILE A 391 45.18 9.90 3.78
N ARG A 392 44.63 10.78 2.92
CA ARG A 392 43.46 10.48 2.10
C ARG A 392 43.59 9.16 1.35
N GLY A 393 42.60 8.29 1.52
CA GLY A 393 42.51 6.99 0.87
C GLY A 393 43.47 5.93 1.40
N LYS A 394 44.22 6.21 2.47
CA LYS A 394 45.19 5.27 3.07
C LYS A 394 44.93 5.01 4.55
N GLY A 395 44.71 6.05 5.35
CA GLY A 395 44.41 5.93 6.79
C GLY A 395 44.94 7.10 7.60
N VAL A 396 45.20 6.87 8.90
CA VAL A 396 45.70 7.87 9.84
C VAL A 396 47.03 7.47 10.45
N THR A 397 47.85 8.47 10.76
CA THR A 397 49.06 8.33 11.57
C THR A 397 48.97 9.29 12.75
N ALA A 398 49.32 8.84 13.95
CA ALA A 398 49.29 9.65 15.17
C ALA A 398 50.46 9.30 16.08
N VAL A 399 50.76 10.15 17.04
CA VAL A 399 51.72 9.86 18.12
C VAL A 399 50.92 9.63 19.40
N VAL A 400 50.91 8.38 19.87
CA VAL A 400 50.21 7.95 21.09
C VAL A 400 51.26 7.55 22.12
N ASP A 401 51.24 8.16 23.31
CA ASP A 401 52.23 7.93 24.38
C ASP A 401 53.69 8.08 23.90
N GLY A 402 53.95 9.05 23.02
CA GLY A 402 55.27 9.28 22.43
C GLY A 402 55.71 8.24 21.39
N LYS A 403 54.83 7.33 20.97
CA LYS A 403 55.10 6.32 19.92
C LYS A 403 54.28 6.61 18.67
N THR A 404 54.89 6.49 17.50
CA THR A 404 54.16 6.61 16.23
C THR A 404 53.29 5.39 16.02
N VAL A 405 51.98 5.62 15.94
CA VAL A 405 50.92 4.67 15.59
C VAL A 405 50.44 4.97 14.18
N CYS A 406 50.18 3.93 13.39
CA CYS A 406 49.51 4.05 12.10
C CYS A 406 48.35 3.05 12.03
N ALA A 407 47.21 3.52 11.54
CA ALA A 407 46.00 2.73 11.33
C ALA A 407 45.50 3.00 9.90
N GLY A 408 45.46 1.97 9.05
CA GLY A 408 45.06 2.15 7.65
C GLY A 408 45.06 0.88 6.82
N ASN A 409 44.87 1.04 5.51
CA ASN A 409 44.87 -0.07 4.56
C ASN A 409 46.30 -0.54 4.21
N GLY A 410 46.41 -1.60 3.41
CA GLY A 410 47.71 -2.16 2.99
C GLY A 410 48.62 -1.12 2.30
N ALA A 411 48.03 -0.17 1.54
CA ALA A 411 48.81 0.87 0.86
C ALA A 411 49.49 1.85 1.85
N LEU A 412 48.91 2.07 3.04
CA LEU A 412 49.58 2.80 4.11
C LEU A 412 50.74 2.01 4.69
N MET A 413 50.56 0.70 4.88
CA MET A 413 51.59 -0.18 5.42
C MET A 413 52.78 -0.31 4.46
N ASP A 414 52.52 -0.41 3.17
CA ASP A 414 53.55 -0.43 2.11
C ASP A 414 54.34 0.88 2.06
N GLU A 415 53.65 2.03 2.14
CA GLU A 415 54.29 3.36 2.14
C GLU A 415 55.21 3.57 3.34
N LEU A 416 54.82 3.03 4.51
CA LEU A 416 55.60 3.10 5.74
C LEU A 416 56.65 1.98 5.87
N GLY A 417 56.71 1.06 4.89
CA GLY A 417 57.66 -0.06 4.88
C GLY A 417 57.39 -1.11 5.98
N VAL A 418 56.17 -1.19 6.49
CA VAL A 418 55.78 -2.12 7.56
C VAL A 418 55.46 -3.48 6.96
N LYS A 419 56.15 -4.54 7.41
CA LYS A 419 55.79 -5.92 7.05
C LYS A 419 54.55 -6.34 7.84
N TYR A 420 53.42 -6.49 7.16
CA TYR A 420 52.15 -6.92 7.73
C TYR A 420 51.73 -8.29 7.21
N THR A 421 50.84 -8.95 7.96
CA THR A 421 50.18 -10.19 7.50
C THR A 421 48.87 -9.80 6.85
N GLU A 422 48.66 -10.15 5.57
CA GLU A 422 47.38 -9.94 4.92
C GLU A 422 46.27 -10.72 5.65
N ALA A 423 45.16 -10.04 5.93
CA ALA A 423 44.03 -10.68 6.58
C ALA A 423 43.39 -11.64 5.57
N PRO A 424 43.14 -12.91 5.95
CA PRO A 424 42.43 -13.87 5.10
C PRO A 424 40.93 -13.55 5.02
N GLU A 425 40.47 -12.55 5.77
CA GLU A 425 39.08 -12.23 6.00
C GLU A 425 38.59 -11.13 5.05
N ASN A 426 37.39 -11.37 4.51
CA ASN A 426 36.75 -10.51 3.54
C ASN A 426 36.05 -9.33 4.25
N GLY A 427 36.47 -8.09 3.98
CA GLY A 427 35.91 -6.88 4.60
C GLY A 427 36.82 -5.66 4.44
N THR A 428 36.48 -4.54 5.09
CA THR A 428 37.36 -3.38 5.18
C THR A 428 38.36 -3.63 6.31
N VAL A 429 39.62 -3.84 5.96
CA VAL A 429 40.67 -4.18 6.93
C VAL A 429 41.49 -2.95 7.27
N VAL A 430 41.58 -2.66 8.57
CA VAL A 430 42.45 -1.62 9.13
C VAL A 430 43.62 -2.32 9.81
N TYR A 431 44.79 -2.26 9.20
CA TYR A 431 46.03 -2.72 9.81
C TYR A 431 46.51 -1.67 10.81
N VAL A 432 47.06 -2.12 11.93
CA VAL A 432 47.59 -1.26 12.98
C VAL A 432 49.05 -1.59 13.22
N ALA A 433 49.91 -0.58 13.27
CA ALA A 433 51.33 -0.75 13.56
C ALA A 433 51.86 0.37 14.45
N VAL A 434 52.84 0.03 15.29
CA VAL A 434 53.52 0.93 16.23
C VAL A 434 55.01 0.88 15.98
N LYS A 435 55.67 2.05 15.84
CA LYS A 435 57.12 2.15 15.54
C LYS A 435 57.57 1.26 14.37
N SER A 436 56.74 1.18 13.33
CA SER A 436 56.95 0.33 12.15
C SER A 436 56.87 -1.18 12.39
N GLU A 437 56.37 -1.63 13.55
CA GLU A 437 56.05 -3.02 13.83
C GLU A 437 54.55 -3.27 13.74
N PHE A 438 54.18 -4.30 12.98
CA PHE A 438 52.79 -4.73 12.83
C PHE A 438 52.24 -5.34 14.13
N LEU A 439 51.17 -4.75 14.66
CA LEU A 439 50.50 -5.20 15.88
C LEU A 439 49.31 -6.13 15.60
N GLY A 440 48.64 -5.95 14.47
CA GLY A 440 47.42 -6.68 14.15
C GLY A 440 46.54 -5.96 13.16
N TYR A 441 45.35 -6.52 12.92
CA TYR A 441 44.37 -5.92 12.03
C TYR A 441 42.96 -5.97 12.62
N ILE A 442 42.13 -5.04 12.19
CA ILE A 442 40.74 -4.89 12.60
C ILE A 442 39.88 -5.02 11.34
N VAL A 443 38.92 -5.94 11.36
CA VAL A 443 37.98 -6.15 10.26
C VAL A 443 36.70 -5.41 10.57
N ILE A 444 36.40 -4.46 9.71
CA ILE A 444 35.22 -3.63 9.78
C ILE A 444 34.33 -4.02 8.61
N SER A 445 33.08 -4.30 8.93
CA SER A 445 32.07 -4.63 7.92
C SER A 445 30.76 -3.97 8.27
N ASP A 446 29.97 -3.74 7.25
CA ASP A 446 28.60 -3.30 7.37
C ASP A 446 27.75 -4.41 8.01
N THR A 447 26.98 -4.06 9.04
CA THR A 447 26.24 -5.04 9.84
C THR A 447 24.99 -5.49 9.08
N ILE A 448 24.81 -6.79 8.90
CA ILE A 448 23.60 -7.34 8.25
C ILE A 448 22.40 -7.14 9.20
N LYS A 449 21.29 -6.60 8.68
CA LYS A 449 20.07 -6.45 9.49
C LYS A 449 19.57 -7.81 9.96
N LYS A 450 19.08 -7.86 11.21
CA LYS A 450 18.62 -9.11 11.85
C LYS A 450 17.55 -9.86 11.04
N THR A 451 16.72 -9.13 10.29
CA THR A 451 15.62 -9.69 9.49
C THR A 451 16.00 -9.96 8.03
N SER A 452 17.18 -9.59 7.55
CA SER A 452 17.59 -9.79 6.15
C SER A 452 17.62 -11.28 5.78
N ALA A 453 18.16 -12.14 6.64
CA ALA A 453 18.24 -13.58 6.37
C ALA A 453 16.84 -14.23 6.25
N SER A 454 15.92 -13.85 7.15
CA SER A 454 14.54 -14.33 7.10
C SER A 454 13.77 -13.76 5.91
N ALA A 455 14.03 -12.51 5.52
CA ALA A 455 13.45 -11.89 4.33
C ALA A 455 13.83 -12.62 3.05
N ILE A 456 15.12 -12.87 2.82
CA ILE A 456 15.63 -13.61 1.65
C ILE A 456 15.06 -15.03 1.61
N LYS A 457 15.06 -15.72 2.76
CA LYS A 457 14.45 -17.05 2.87
C LYS A 457 12.97 -17.04 2.49
N ALA A 458 12.19 -16.10 3.02
CA ALA A 458 10.76 -16.00 2.73
C ALA A 458 10.47 -15.68 1.26
N LEU A 459 11.32 -14.88 0.61
CA LEU A 459 11.21 -14.60 -0.83
C LEU A 459 11.52 -15.85 -1.66
N ARG A 460 12.57 -16.59 -1.30
CA ARG A 460 12.94 -17.84 -1.96
C ARG A 460 11.85 -18.91 -1.84
N GLU A 461 11.26 -19.08 -0.65
CA GLU A 461 10.09 -19.95 -0.42
C GLU A 461 8.87 -19.52 -1.26
N ALA A 462 8.74 -18.22 -1.55
CA ALA A 462 7.71 -17.67 -2.43
C ALA A 462 8.03 -17.81 -3.93
N GLY A 463 9.13 -18.48 -4.28
CA GLY A 463 9.60 -18.73 -5.65
C GLY A 463 10.12 -17.48 -6.35
N ILE A 464 10.77 -16.59 -5.60
CA ILE A 464 11.30 -15.31 -6.08
C ILE A 464 12.82 -15.38 -6.07
N LYS A 465 13.45 -15.02 -7.19
CA LYS A 465 14.91 -14.90 -7.34
C LYS A 465 15.38 -13.61 -6.67
N THR A 466 16.49 -13.68 -5.96
CA THR A 466 17.09 -12.55 -5.24
C THR A 466 18.43 -12.17 -5.87
N VAL A 467 18.61 -10.88 -6.13
CA VAL A 467 19.85 -10.34 -6.72
C VAL A 467 20.33 -9.17 -5.87
N MET A 468 21.62 -9.08 -5.58
CA MET A 468 22.21 -7.94 -4.86
C MET A 468 23.08 -7.10 -5.80
N LEU A 469 22.82 -5.80 -5.90
CA LEU A 469 23.66 -4.84 -6.61
C LEU A 469 24.33 -3.92 -5.60
N THR A 470 25.63 -3.65 -5.74
CA THR A 470 26.32 -2.75 -4.83
C THR A 470 27.50 -2.04 -5.51
N GLY A 471 27.80 -0.83 -5.03
CA GLY A 471 29.03 -0.11 -5.37
C GLY A 471 30.26 -0.62 -4.61
N ASP A 472 30.06 -1.42 -3.57
CA ASP A 472 31.12 -1.95 -2.73
C ASP A 472 32.03 -2.93 -3.48
N SER A 473 33.21 -3.17 -2.92
CA SER A 473 34.16 -4.14 -3.47
C SER A 473 33.63 -5.57 -3.36
N GLU A 474 34.12 -6.45 -4.23
CA GLU A 474 33.81 -7.88 -4.19
C GLU A 474 34.10 -8.52 -2.82
N ALA A 475 35.18 -8.07 -2.15
CA ALA A 475 35.54 -8.53 -0.82
C ALA A 475 34.50 -8.14 0.25
N ALA A 476 33.80 -7.02 0.09
CA ALA A 476 32.73 -6.62 1.01
C ALA A 476 31.36 -7.24 0.63
N ALA A 477 31.10 -7.46 -0.67
CA ALA A 477 29.82 -7.99 -1.15
C ALA A 477 29.68 -9.52 -0.94
N LYS A 478 30.75 -10.28 -1.20
CA LYS A 478 30.71 -11.76 -1.18
C LYS A 478 30.29 -12.36 0.17
N PRO A 479 30.77 -11.87 1.33
CA PRO A 479 30.34 -12.37 2.64
C PRO A 479 28.85 -12.18 2.90
N VAL A 480 28.30 -11.02 2.51
CA VAL A 480 26.86 -10.71 2.68
C VAL A 480 26.02 -11.66 1.83
N ARG A 481 26.40 -11.89 0.58
CA ARG A 481 25.74 -12.86 -0.31
C ARG A 481 25.73 -14.27 0.28
N GLU A 482 26.86 -14.72 0.82
CA GLU A 482 26.99 -16.06 1.41
C GLU A 482 26.18 -16.20 2.69
N ALA A 483 26.27 -15.21 3.59
CA ALA A 483 25.51 -15.19 4.84
C ALA A 483 23.98 -15.19 4.61
N LEU A 484 23.53 -14.47 3.58
CA LEU A 484 22.10 -14.35 3.24
C LEU A 484 21.61 -15.38 2.22
N SER A 485 22.51 -16.16 1.61
CA SER A 485 22.21 -17.11 0.53
C SER A 485 21.48 -16.48 -0.66
N ILE A 486 21.95 -15.31 -1.10
CA ILE A 486 21.43 -14.57 -2.27
C ILE A 486 21.83 -15.31 -3.56
N ASP A 487 20.92 -15.39 -4.53
CA ASP A 487 21.14 -16.18 -5.76
C ASP A 487 22.27 -15.60 -6.63
N GLU A 488 22.28 -14.27 -6.83
CA GLU A 488 23.28 -13.57 -7.65
C GLU A 488 23.69 -12.24 -7.02
N HIS A 489 24.93 -11.79 -7.24
CA HIS A 489 25.37 -10.45 -6.87
C HIS A 489 26.25 -9.82 -7.94
N VAL A 490 26.28 -8.49 -7.98
CA VAL A 490 27.21 -7.70 -8.80
C VAL A 490 27.77 -6.57 -7.94
N SER A 491 29.10 -6.47 -7.90
CA SER A 491 29.85 -5.52 -7.08
C SER A 491 30.52 -4.43 -7.95
N ARG A 492 31.04 -3.37 -7.31
CA ARG A 492 31.75 -2.25 -7.94
C ARG A 492 30.94 -1.49 -9.00
N LEU A 493 29.64 -1.38 -8.82
CA LEU A 493 28.77 -0.65 -9.74
C LEU A 493 28.71 0.84 -9.42
N LEU A 494 28.87 1.67 -10.46
CA LEU A 494 28.49 3.08 -10.40
C LEU A 494 26.95 3.24 -10.47
N PRO A 495 26.36 4.36 -10.02
CA PRO A 495 24.91 4.56 -10.06
C PRO A 495 24.28 4.36 -11.45
N ALA A 496 24.94 4.85 -12.51
CA ALA A 496 24.45 4.66 -13.89
C ALA A 496 24.51 3.19 -14.35
N GLU A 497 25.53 2.46 -13.89
CA GLU A 497 25.70 1.03 -14.20
C GLU A 497 24.69 0.17 -13.44
N LYS A 498 24.32 0.56 -12.21
CA LYS A 498 23.21 -0.07 -11.47
C LYS A 498 21.90 0.00 -12.26
N VAL A 499 21.59 1.15 -12.89
CA VAL A 499 20.39 1.30 -13.74
C VAL A 499 20.47 0.35 -14.93
N ALA A 500 21.57 0.37 -15.68
CA ALA A 500 21.75 -0.48 -16.86
C ALA A 500 21.65 -1.98 -16.51
N LYS A 501 22.24 -2.40 -15.38
CA LYS A 501 22.16 -3.79 -14.92
C LYS A 501 20.74 -4.16 -14.47
N THR A 502 20.03 -3.25 -13.84
CA THR A 502 18.63 -3.46 -13.46
C THR A 502 17.75 -3.63 -14.70
N GLU A 503 17.95 -2.83 -15.74
CA GLU A 503 17.25 -3.01 -17.02
C GLU A 503 17.56 -4.36 -17.69
N GLU A 504 18.82 -4.82 -17.63
CA GLU A 504 19.19 -6.15 -18.13
C GLU A 504 18.47 -7.27 -17.37
N ILE A 505 18.36 -7.14 -16.04
CA ILE A 505 17.61 -8.07 -15.18
C ILE A 505 16.11 -8.05 -15.52
N ILE A 506 15.53 -6.86 -15.77
CA ILE A 506 14.13 -6.74 -16.23
C ILE A 506 13.93 -7.48 -17.55
N ARG A 507 14.82 -7.29 -18.54
CA ARG A 507 14.72 -7.94 -19.86
C ARG A 507 14.89 -9.47 -19.77
N SER A 508 15.79 -9.95 -18.91
CA SER A 508 15.99 -11.39 -18.69
C SER A 508 14.86 -12.04 -17.89
N THR A 509 14.09 -11.27 -17.11
CA THR A 509 12.90 -11.72 -16.37
C THR A 509 11.68 -11.84 -17.30
N ALA A 510 11.77 -12.68 -18.33
CA ALA A 510 10.80 -12.75 -19.45
C ALA A 510 9.35 -13.11 -19.05
N LYS A 511 9.13 -13.75 -17.89
CA LYS A 511 7.79 -14.18 -17.41
C LYS A 511 7.41 -13.63 -16.02
N GLY A 512 7.89 -12.43 -15.69
CA GLY A 512 7.64 -11.84 -14.37
C GLY A 512 7.80 -10.33 -14.32
N LYS A 513 7.83 -9.82 -13.09
CA LYS A 513 8.16 -8.43 -12.78
C LYS A 513 9.35 -8.38 -11.85
N THR A 514 10.16 -7.33 -11.99
CA THR A 514 11.34 -7.09 -11.16
C THR A 514 11.08 -5.95 -10.21
N ALA A 515 11.15 -6.22 -8.91
CA ALA A 515 11.14 -5.17 -7.89
C ALA A 515 12.58 -4.79 -7.53
N PHE A 516 12.86 -3.51 -7.34
CA PHE A 516 14.12 -3.02 -6.79
C PHE A 516 13.87 -2.47 -5.39
N ALA A 517 14.69 -2.85 -4.41
CA ALA A 517 14.63 -2.36 -3.04
C ALA A 517 15.90 -1.60 -2.68
N GLY A 518 15.76 -0.36 -2.21
CA GLY A 518 16.87 0.53 -1.85
C GLY A 518 16.47 1.52 -0.76
N ASP A 519 17.46 2.21 -0.19
CA ASP A 519 17.26 3.31 0.79
C ASP A 519 16.75 4.60 0.13
N GLY A 520 16.86 4.68 -1.20
CA GLY A 520 16.30 5.72 -2.07
C GLY A 520 17.03 7.06 -2.06
N ILE A 521 18.06 7.25 -1.23
CA ILE A 521 18.90 8.47 -1.24
C ILE A 521 19.81 8.46 -2.48
N ASN A 522 20.48 7.34 -2.74
CA ASN A 522 21.40 7.19 -3.87
C ASN A 522 20.81 6.40 -5.05
N ASP A 523 19.69 5.71 -4.82
CA ASP A 523 19.11 4.76 -5.77
C ASP A 523 17.80 5.24 -6.43
N ALA A 524 17.41 6.52 -6.27
CA ALA A 524 16.21 7.07 -6.90
C ALA A 524 16.11 6.80 -8.42
N PRO A 525 17.19 6.94 -9.22
CA PRO A 525 17.14 6.58 -10.64
C PRO A 525 16.84 5.09 -10.90
N VAL A 526 17.34 4.20 -10.03
CA VAL A 526 17.14 2.75 -10.15
C VAL A 526 15.73 2.36 -9.70
N LEU A 527 15.22 2.98 -8.64
CA LEU A 527 13.84 2.81 -8.16
C LEU A 527 12.82 3.14 -9.24
N SER A 528 13.02 4.23 -9.99
CA SER A 528 12.12 4.63 -11.08
C SER A 528 12.27 3.78 -12.36
N ALA A 529 13.43 3.16 -12.58
CA ALA A 529 13.68 2.31 -13.74
C ALA A 529 13.12 0.88 -13.58
N ALA A 530 12.95 0.42 -12.33
CA ALA A 530 12.38 -0.89 -12.02
C ALA A 530 10.90 -1.01 -12.44
N ASP A 531 10.39 -2.24 -12.58
CA ASP A 531 8.93 -2.42 -12.73
C ASP A 531 8.18 -1.97 -11.47
N ILE A 532 8.86 -2.06 -10.32
CA ILE A 532 8.42 -1.58 -9.01
C ILE A 532 9.64 -1.10 -8.22
N GLY A 533 9.66 0.17 -7.84
CA GLY A 533 10.59 0.69 -6.86
C GLY A 533 10.06 0.54 -5.42
N ILE A 534 10.84 -0.06 -4.54
CA ILE A 534 10.58 -0.18 -3.11
C ILE A 534 11.61 0.65 -2.34
N ALA A 535 11.16 1.75 -1.73
CA ALA A 535 11.99 2.51 -0.80
C ALA A 535 11.87 1.91 0.61
N MET A 536 13.02 1.70 1.25
CA MET A 536 13.16 1.33 2.65
C MET A 536 13.29 2.59 3.50
N GLY A 537 12.79 2.56 4.74
CA GLY A 537 13.07 3.61 5.71
C GLY A 537 12.69 5.01 5.20
N ALA A 538 11.39 5.24 4.95
CA ALA A 538 10.82 6.49 4.42
C ALA A 538 11.24 7.79 5.15
N LEU A 539 11.94 7.67 6.27
CA LEU A 539 12.47 8.77 7.07
C LEU A 539 13.75 9.41 6.48
N GLY A 540 14.40 8.79 5.50
CA GLY A 540 15.70 9.24 5.00
C GLY A 540 15.71 10.34 3.93
N SER A 541 14.70 10.41 3.03
CA SER A 541 14.56 11.54 2.09
C SER A 541 13.21 11.62 1.39
N ASP A 542 12.70 12.83 1.21
CA ASP A 542 11.49 13.11 0.43
C ASP A 542 11.61 12.65 -1.04
N ALA A 543 12.83 12.67 -1.58
CA ALA A 543 13.14 12.21 -2.93
C ALA A 543 12.91 10.69 -3.11
N ALA A 544 13.24 9.89 -2.10
CA ALA A 544 13.00 8.44 -2.09
C ALA A 544 11.50 8.12 -2.08
N ILE A 545 10.74 8.84 -1.24
CA ILE A 545 9.28 8.73 -1.19
C ILE A 545 8.70 9.07 -2.55
N GLU A 546 9.17 10.11 -3.23
CA GLU A 546 8.65 10.53 -4.53
C GLU A 546 8.97 9.53 -5.65
N ALA A 547 10.19 8.99 -5.67
CA ALA A 547 10.67 8.08 -6.72
C ALA A 547 10.14 6.64 -6.61
N ALA A 548 9.78 6.17 -5.41
CA ALA A 548 9.35 4.79 -5.20
C ALA A 548 7.85 4.56 -5.43
N ASP A 549 7.47 3.34 -5.78
CA ASP A 549 6.08 2.93 -5.96
C ASP A 549 5.48 2.31 -4.68
N VAL A 550 6.36 1.68 -3.89
CA VAL A 550 6.08 1.09 -2.59
C VAL A 550 7.06 1.70 -1.59
N VAL A 551 6.58 2.10 -0.43
CA VAL A 551 7.37 2.71 0.63
C VAL A 551 7.18 1.91 1.90
N LEU A 552 8.27 1.46 2.50
CA LEU A 552 8.29 0.82 3.81
C LEU A 552 8.54 1.89 4.87
N MET A 553 7.68 1.93 5.88
CA MET A 553 7.75 2.93 6.95
C MET A 553 8.90 2.70 7.93
N ASP A 554 9.45 1.49 7.93
CA ASP A 554 10.62 1.10 8.70
C ASP A 554 11.64 0.43 7.79
N ASP A 555 12.78 0.10 8.38
CA ASP A 555 13.94 -0.46 7.72
C ASP A 555 13.93 -1.99 7.65
N ASP A 556 12.77 -2.64 7.80
CA ASP A 556 12.65 -4.09 7.84
C ASP A 556 12.44 -4.72 6.43
N PRO A 557 13.47 -5.37 5.84
CA PRO A 557 13.36 -6.04 4.55
C PRO A 557 12.35 -7.21 4.53
N LEU A 558 11.96 -7.77 5.69
CA LEU A 558 10.96 -8.83 5.77
C LEU A 558 9.59 -8.36 5.25
N LYS A 559 9.31 -7.06 5.36
CA LYS A 559 8.07 -6.46 4.85
C LYS A 559 7.97 -6.51 3.33
N ILE A 560 9.07 -6.63 2.59
CA ILE A 560 9.03 -6.82 1.14
C ILE A 560 8.31 -8.14 0.81
N SER A 561 8.67 -9.22 1.50
CA SER A 561 7.99 -10.51 1.35
C SER A 561 6.51 -10.42 1.75
N LYS A 562 6.21 -9.71 2.85
CA LYS A 562 4.84 -9.47 3.32
C LYS A 562 4.01 -8.68 2.31
N ALA A 563 4.57 -7.61 1.72
CA ALA A 563 3.93 -6.79 0.69
C ALA A 563 3.53 -7.62 -0.54
N ILE A 564 4.41 -8.52 -0.98
CA ILE A 564 4.14 -9.44 -2.09
C ILE A 564 3.03 -10.44 -1.72
N LYS A 565 3.04 -11.00 -0.51
CA LYS A 565 1.97 -11.90 -0.03
C LYS A 565 0.61 -11.19 0.05
N ILE A 566 0.57 -9.96 0.57
CA ILE A 566 -0.64 -9.13 0.63
C ILE A 566 -1.17 -8.88 -0.79
N SER A 567 -0.28 -8.51 -1.71
CA SER A 567 -0.62 -8.25 -3.12
C SER A 567 -1.17 -9.50 -3.81
N ARG A 568 -0.54 -10.67 -3.63
CA ARG A 568 -1.02 -11.96 -4.15
C ARG A 568 -2.38 -12.34 -3.57
N LYS A 569 -2.61 -12.11 -2.27
CA LYS A 569 -3.90 -12.36 -1.62
C LYS A 569 -5.00 -11.45 -2.18
N CYS A 570 -4.72 -10.16 -2.32
CA CYS A 570 -5.66 -9.20 -2.90
C CYS A 570 -6.07 -9.60 -4.32
N LEU A 571 -5.11 -9.94 -5.20
CA LEU A 571 -5.46 -10.40 -6.54
C LEU A 571 -6.25 -11.71 -6.55
N ARG A 572 -5.94 -12.65 -5.65
CA ARG A 572 -6.73 -13.88 -5.52
C ARG A 572 -8.19 -13.56 -5.21
N ILE A 573 -8.45 -12.61 -4.31
CA ILE A 573 -9.81 -12.15 -3.96
C ILE A 573 -10.48 -11.46 -5.15
N VAL A 574 -9.75 -10.62 -5.88
CA VAL A 574 -10.24 -9.98 -7.12
C VAL A 574 -10.68 -11.05 -8.12
N TYR A 575 -9.85 -12.05 -8.42
CA TYR A 575 -10.21 -13.12 -9.35
C TYR A 575 -11.38 -13.97 -8.85
N GLN A 576 -11.45 -14.29 -7.55
CA GLN A 576 -12.61 -14.97 -6.97
C GLN A 576 -13.89 -14.20 -7.20
N ASN A 577 -13.88 -12.89 -6.94
CA ASN A 577 -15.06 -12.03 -7.15
C ASN A 577 -15.46 -11.96 -8.62
N ILE A 578 -14.49 -11.87 -9.54
CA ILE A 578 -14.75 -11.88 -10.98
C ILE A 578 -15.40 -13.21 -11.40
N ILE A 579 -14.84 -14.34 -10.97
CA ILE A 579 -15.33 -15.68 -11.33
C ILE A 579 -16.74 -15.91 -10.78
N ILE A 580 -17.00 -15.57 -9.52
CA ILE A 580 -18.33 -15.72 -8.89
C ILE A 580 -19.35 -14.81 -9.57
N ALA A 581 -19.00 -13.53 -9.80
CA ALA A 581 -19.90 -12.56 -10.43
C ALA A 581 -20.28 -12.97 -11.85
N LEU A 582 -19.32 -13.37 -12.67
CA LEU A 582 -19.59 -13.82 -14.04
C LEU A 582 -20.30 -15.18 -14.05
N GLY A 583 -19.89 -16.13 -13.19
CA GLY A 583 -20.46 -17.47 -13.14
C GLY A 583 -21.95 -17.48 -12.82
N VAL A 584 -22.36 -16.79 -11.74
CA VAL A 584 -23.78 -16.69 -11.37
C VAL A 584 -24.56 -15.96 -12.46
N LYS A 585 -23.96 -14.95 -13.08
CA LYS A 585 -24.62 -14.17 -14.11
C LYS A 585 -24.89 -14.95 -15.38
N PHE A 586 -23.92 -15.72 -15.86
CA PHE A 586 -24.14 -16.62 -17.00
C PHE A 586 -25.21 -17.66 -16.69
N ALA A 587 -25.24 -18.21 -15.47
CA ALA A 587 -26.29 -19.13 -15.04
C ALA A 587 -27.68 -18.47 -15.06
N CYS A 588 -27.83 -17.27 -14.50
CA CYS A 588 -29.09 -16.53 -14.52
C CYS A 588 -29.53 -16.14 -15.94
N LEU A 589 -28.61 -15.80 -16.83
CA LEU A 589 -28.93 -15.50 -18.24
C LEU A 589 -29.47 -16.72 -18.97
N ILE A 590 -28.88 -17.90 -18.76
CA ILE A 590 -29.36 -19.16 -19.35
C ILE A 590 -30.75 -19.50 -18.80
N LEU A 591 -30.96 -19.39 -17.49
CA LEU A 591 -32.27 -19.66 -16.86
C LEU A 591 -33.35 -18.66 -17.31
N GLY A 592 -32.98 -17.39 -17.49
CA GLY A 592 -33.88 -16.36 -18.03
C GLY A 592 -34.26 -16.62 -19.49
N ALA A 593 -33.29 -17.03 -20.32
CA ALA A 593 -33.54 -17.41 -21.71
C ALA A 593 -34.43 -18.67 -21.82
N ALA A 594 -34.27 -19.63 -20.90
CA ALA A 594 -35.13 -20.80 -20.79
C ALA A 594 -36.53 -20.50 -20.23
N GLY A 595 -36.80 -19.27 -19.76
CA GLY A 595 -38.08 -18.85 -19.20
C GLY A 595 -38.36 -19.38 -17.79
N ILE A 596 -37.34 -19.88 -17.09
CA ILE A 596 -37.45 -20.43 -15.73
C ILE A 596 -37.26 -19.33 -14.67
N ALA A 597 -36.46 -18.30 -14.99
CA ALA A 597 -36.15 -17.21 -14.06
C ALA A 597 -36.99 -15.94 -14.34
N ASN A 598 -37.65 -15.44 -13.30
CA ASN A 598 -38.44 -14.20 -13.33
C ASN A 598 -37.58 -12.98 -12.95
N MET A 599 -38.09 -11.74 -13.15
CA MET A 599 -37.30 -10.52 -12.94
C MET A 599 -36.80 -10.37 -11.49
N TRP A 600 -37.65 -10.66 -10.50
CA TRP A 600 -37.26 -10.50 -9.10
C TRP A 600 -36.18 -11.50 -8.65
N LEU A 601 -36.21 -12.74 -9.16
CA LEU A 601 -35.20 -13.76 -8.87
C LEU A 601 -33.83 -13.35 -9.41
N ALA A 602 -33.82 -12.72 -10.59
CA ALA A 602 -32.61 -12.16 -11.19
C ALA A 602 -32.00 -11.06 -10.34
N VAL A 603 -32.81 -10.10 -9.88
CA VAL A 603 -32.33 -9.02 -8.99
C VAL A 603 -31.82 -9.59 -7.68
N PHE A 604 -32.53 -10.56 -7.10
CA PHE A 604 -32.12 -11.21 -5.86
C PHE A 604 -30.76 -11.89 -6.01
N ALA A 605 -30.53 -12.61 -7.13
CA ALA A 605 -29.27 -13.27 -7.40
C ALA A 605 -28.11 -12.25 -7.56
N ASP A 606 -28.28 -11.19 -8.35
CA ASP A 606 -27.24 -10.19 -8.59
C ASP A 606 -26.89 -9.40 -7.31
N VAL A 607 -27.89 -8.98 -6.55
CA VAL A 607 -27.71 -8.33 -5.24
C VAL A 607 -27.04 -9.27 -4.23
N GLY A 608 -27.45 -10.54 -4.20
CA GLY A 608 -26.84 -11.56 -3.33
C GLY A 608 -25.36 -11.76 -3.65
N VAL A 609 -25.02 -11.88 -4.93
CA VAL A 609 -23.63 -12.02 -5.39
C VAL A 609 -22.80 -10.78 -5.09
N MET A 610 -23.37 -9.59 -5.26
CA MET A 610 -22.72 -8.33 -4.88
C MET A 610 -22.37 -8.32 -3.39
N ILE A 611 -23.30 -8.71 -2.51
CA ILE A 611 -23.05 -8.79 -1.06
C ILE A 611 -21.91 -9.77 -0.76
N ILE A 612 -21.93 -10.97 -1.36
CA ILE A 612 -20.88 -11.98 -1.20
C ILE A 612 -19.52 -11.41 -1.66
N ALA A 613 -19.48 -10.76 -2.82
CA ALA A 613 -18.24 -10.19 -3.37
C ALA A 613 -17.69 -9.06 -2.48
N VAL A 614 -18.57 -8.23 -1.90
CA VAL A 614 -18.19 -7.18 -0.94
C VAL A 614 -17.63 -7.78 0.35
N LEU A 615 -18.29 -8.79 0.92
CA LEU A 615 -17.78 -9.48 2.11
C LEU A 615 -16.43 -10.17 1.84
N ASN A 616 -16.26 -10.75 0.65
CA ASN A 616 -15.01 -11.35 0.24
C ASN A 616 -13.90 -10.29 0.06
N ALA A 617 -14.23 -9.12 -0.51
CA ALA A 617 -13.30 -8.00 -0.64
C ALA A 617 -12.76 -7.52 0.72
N ILE A 618 -13.60 -7.47 1.76
CA ILE A 618 -13.20 -7.08 3.12
C ILE A 618 -12.13 -8.02 3.69
N ARG A 619 -12.07 -9.29 3.27
CA ARG A 619 -11.01 -10.23 3.72
C ARG A 619 -9.61 -9.79 3.31
N ALA A 620 -9.48 -8.91 2.31
CA ALA A 620 -8.21 -8.33 1.91
C ALA A 620 -7.59 -7.44 3.00
N LEU A 621 -8.40 -6.86 3.90
CA LEU A 621 -7.92 -6.06 5.04
C LEU A 621 -7.21 -6.87 6.11
N ASN A 622 -7.55 -8.16 6.26
CA ASN A 622 -7.00 -8.97 7.33
C ASN A 622 -5.65 -9.55 6.94
N VAL A 623 -4.57 -8.84 7.22
CA VAL A 623 -3.21 -9.19 6.80
C VAL A 623 -2.29 -9.65 7.93
N LYS A 624 -2.70 -9.54 9.20
CA LYS A 624 -1.88 -9.84 10.39
C LYS A 624 -1.25 -11.24 10.45
N LYS A 625 -1.80 -12.23 9.74
CA LYS A 625 -1.35 -13.64 9.77
C LYS A 625 -0.49 -14.04 8.55
N LEU A 626 -0.04 -13.08 7.73
CA LEU A 626 0.67 -13.33 6.46
C LEU A 626 2.19 -13.21 6.55
#